data_AF-A0A7Y7LVY0-F1
#
_entry.id   AF-A0A7Y7LVY0-F1
#
_cell.length_a   1.000
_cell.length_b   1.000
_cell.length_c   1.000
_cell.angle_alpha   90.00
_cell.angle_beta   90.00
_cell.angle_gamma   90.00
#
_symmetry.space_group_name_H-M   'P 1'
#
loop_
_entity.id
_entity.type
_entity.pdbx_description
1 polymer ?
#
loop_
_entity_poly.entity_id
_entity_poly.type
_entity_poly.pdbx_seq_one_letter_code
_entity_poly.pdbx_strand_id
1 'polypeptide(L)'
;MSNHRLPIGHQLNLVSDTLVGSYSFHPAGHVSATIGAKNGPLAAPVFSYRVTSEDSVEIIDSNGRIERWDGIRVEDDLLHVECNGQPQTFIIGKPTP
;
A
#
# COMPACT_ATOMS: atom_id res chain seq x y z
N MET A 1 8.17 3.73 -20.09
CA MET A 1 6.88 3.54 -19.38
C MET A 1 7.13 2.44 -18.37
N SER A 2 6.98 2.72 -17.07
CA SER A 2 7.30 1.73 -16.04
C SER A 2 6.12 0.77 -15.93
N ASN A 3 6.28 -0.47 -16.41
CA ASN A 3 5.27 -1.52 -16.29
C ASN A 3 5.29 -2.08 -14.87
N HIS A 4 4.82 -1.32 -13.86
CA HIS A 4 4.59 -1.86 -12.52
C HIS A 4 3.09 -2.08 -12.31
N ARG A 5 2.75 -3.11 -11.54
CA ARG A 5 1.34 -3.49 -11.27
C ARG A 5 0.69 -2.70 -10.14
N LEU A 6 1.46 -1.85 -9.47
CA LEU A 6 1.01 -1.03 -8.36
C LEU A 6 0.00 0.05 -8.83
N PRO A 7 -1.21 0.13 -8.24
CA PRO A 7 -2.22 1.15 -8.57
C PRO A 7 -1.85 2.56 -8.05
N ILE A 8 -0.89 3.23 -8.70
CA ILE A 8 -0.48 4.59 -8.34
C ILE A 8 -1.64 5.57 -8.57
N GLY A 9 -1.84 6.49 -7.62
CA GLY A 9 -2.91 7.50 -7.63
C GLY A 9 -4.24 7.01 -7.08
N HIS A 10 -4.36 5.72 -6.77
CA HIS A 10 -5.55 5.14 -6.15
C HIS A 10 -5.39 4.99 -4.64
N GLN A 11 -6.51 5.04 -3.92
CA GLN A 11 -6.55 4.67 -2.51
C GLN A 11 -6.75 3.16 -2.37
N LEU A 12 -5.88 2.49 -1.63
CA LEU A 12 -5.92 1.05 -1.35
C LEU A 12 -6.41 0.86 0.09
N ASN A 13 -7.53 0.16 0.27
CA ASN A 13 -8.13 -0.07 1.59
C ASN A 13 -8.02 -1.54 1.98
N LEU A 14 -7.35 -1.82 3.08
CA LEU A 14 -7.12 -3.17 3.60
C LEU A 14 -8.45 -3.85 3.90
N VAL A 15 -8.61 -5.06 3.37
CA VAL A 15 -9.69 -5.96 3.73
C VAL A 15 -9.28 -6.66 5.02
N SER A 16 -9.80 -6.15 6.15
CA SER A 16 -9.58 -6.73 7.48
C SER A 16 -10.79 -6.48 8.36
N ASP A 17 -11.10 -7.42 9.24
CA ASP A 17 -12.17 -7.27 10.23
C ASP A 17 -11.76 -6.42 11.43
N THR A 18 -10.46 -6.38 11.76
CA THR A 18 -9.95 -5.81 13.00
C THR A 18 -9.02 -4.62 12.79
N LEU A 19 -8.34 -4.54 11.64
CA LEU A 19 -7.35 -3.51 11.35
C LEU A 19 -7.90 -2.45 10.38
N VAL A 20 -7.30 -1.26 10.47
CA VAL A 20 -7.42 -0.19 9.47
C VAL A 20 -6.07 -0.09 8.78
N GLY A 21 -6.08 -0.15 7.45
CA GLY A 21 -4.93 0.12 6.61
C GLY A 21 -5.41 0.76 5.31
N SER A 22 -5.16 2.05 5.14
CA SER A 22 -5.40 2.74 3.87
C SER A 22 -4.07 3.25 3.36
N TYR A 23 -3.78 3.06 2.07
CA TYR A 23 -2.53 3.49 1.45
C TYR A 23 -2.81 4.17 0.11
N SER A 24 -2.17 5.30 -0.14
CA SER A 24 -2.22 5.99 -1.43
C SER A 24 -0.82 6.24 -1.92
N PHE A 25 -0.42 5.53 -2.98
CA PHE A 25 0.88 5.68 -3.62
C PHE A 25 0.84 6.84 -4.60
N HIS A 26 1.67 7.85 -4.38
CA HIS A 26 1.71 9.06 -5.18
C HIS A 26 2.83 8.99 -6.22
N PRO A 27 2.61 9.45 -7.48
CA PRO A 27 3.65 9.44 -8.52
C PRO A 27 4.97 10.13 -8.13
N ALA A 28 4.92 11.04 -7.15
CA ALA A 28 6.08 11.75 -6.61
C ALA A 28 6.95 10.91 -5.65
N GLY A 29 6.69 9.62 -5.46
CA GLY A 29 7.56 8.71 -4.70
C GLY A 29 7.27 8.64 -3.20
N HIS A 30 6.08 9.06 -2.76
CA HIS A 30 5.64 8.95 -1.37
C HIS A 30 4.30 8.21 -1.24
N VAL A 31 4.03 7.71 -0.04
CA VAL A 31 2.80 7.00 0.31
C VAL A 31 2.15 7.71 1.47
N SER A 32 0.92 8.17 1.29
CA SER A 32 0.08 8.59 2.42
C SER A 32 -0.63 7.35 2.96
N ALA A 33 -0.56 7.11 4.26
CA ALA A 33 -1.24 5.98 4.87
C ALA A 33 -2.11 6.38 6.06
N THR A 34 -3.10 5.55 6.37
CA THR A 34 -3.81 5.54 7.66
C THR A 34 -3.79 4.12 8.20
N ILE A 35 -3.17 3.94 9.36
CA ILE A 35 -2.93 2.62 9.96
C ILE A 35 -3.42 2.59 11.40
N GLY A 36 -3.93 1.44 11.84
CA GLY A 36 -4.33 1.23 13.23
C GLY A 36 -5.34 0.10 13.40
N ALA A 37 -6.11 0.15 14.48
CA ALA A 37 -7.18 -0.81 14.75
C ALA A 37 -8.56 -0.17 14.55
N LYS A 38 -9.55 -0.95 14.13
CA LYS A 38 -10.94 -0.48 14.10
C LYS A 38 -11.39 -0.12 15.51
N ASN A 39 -12.01 1.05 15.67
CA ASN A 39 -12.41 1.63 16.97
C ASN A 39 -11.24 1.87 17.94
N GLY A 40 -10.00 1.86 17.45
CA GLY A 40 -8.79 2.11 18.23
C GLY A 40 -8.02 3.33 17.76
N PRO A 41 -6.81 3.55 18.30
CA PRO A 41 -5.92 4.60 17.84
C PRO A 41 -5.58 4.43 16.35
N LEU A 42 -5.56 5.56 15.65
CA LEU A 42 -5.15 5.65 14.25
C LEU A 42 -3.92 6.56 14.15
N ALA A 43 -3.03 6.23 13.21
CA ALA A 43 -1.92 7.07 12.80
C ALA A 43 -2.04 7.36 11.29
N ALA A 44 -1.64 8.56 10.88
CA ALA A 44 -1.63 8.97 9.47
C ALA A 44 -0.21 9.30 9.00
N PRO A 45 0.68 8.29 8.91
CA PRO A 45 2.06 8.53 8.50
C PRO A 45 2.17 8.81 6.99
N VAL A 46 3.26 9.47 6.62
CA VAL A 46 3.72 9.58 5.24
C VAL A 46 5.04 8.83 5.11
N PHE A 47 5.12 7.95 4.12
CA PHE A 47 6.29 7.14 3.82
C PHE A 47 6.91 7.55 2.48
N SER A 48 8.17 7.20 2.27
CA SER A 48 8.74 7.13 0.93
C SER A 48 8.50 5.74 0.36
N TYR A 49 8.48 5.59 -0.97
CA TYR A 49 8.52 4.26 -1.57
C TYR A 49 9.42 4.21 -2.79
N ARG A 50 9.87 3.00 -3.13
CA ARG A 50 10.54 2.72 -4.40
C ARG A 50 10.05 1.40 -4.97
N VAL A 51 9.82 1.40 -6.28
CA VAL A 51 9.49 0.18 -7.02
C VAL A 51 10.77 -0.62 -7.21
N THR A 52 10.77 -1.89 -6.78
CA THR A 52 11.94 -2.78 -6.82
C THR A 52 11.88 -3.79 -7.96
N SER A 53 10.68 -4.15 -8.43
CA SER A 53 10.43 -4.93 -9.64
C SER A 53 9.05 -4.56 -10.23
N GLU A 54 8.61 -5.23 -11.30
CA GLU A 54 7.26 -5.09 -11.85
C GLU A 54 6.16 -5.36 -10.80
N ASP A 55 6.43 -6.26 -9.87
CA ASP A 55 5.50 -6.82 -8.90
C ASP A 55 5.94 -6.65 -7.43
N SER A 56 6.92 -5.77 -7.16
CA SER A 56 7.36 -5.49 -5.80
C SER A 56 7.66 -4.01 -5.55
N VAL A 57 7.40 -3.58 -4.32
CA VAL A 57 7.67 -2.24 -3.82
C VAL A 57 8.21 -2.29 -2.40
N GLU A 58 9.11 -1.37 -2.09
CA GLU A 58 9.56 -1.11 -0.72
C GLU A 58 8.94 0.19 -0.22
N ILE A 59 8.32 0.14 0.96
CA ILE A 59 7.78 1.28 1.69
C ILE A 59 8.73 1.59 2.85
N ILE A 60 9.18 2.83 2.94
CA ILE A 60 10.27 3.24 3.82
C ILE A 60 9.74 4.30 4.80
N ASP A 61 9.83 4.00 6.09
CA ASP A 61 9.44 4.95 7.14
C ASP A 61 10.52 5.99 7.43
N SER A 62 10.16 7.01 8.23
CA SER A 62 11.06 8.12 8.58
C SER A 62 12.29 7.67 9.36
N ASN A 63 12.27 6.47 9.95
CA ASN A 63 13.39 5.87 10.68
C ASN A 63 14.23 4.96 9.78
N GLY A 64 13.90 4.85 8.50
CA GLY A 64 14.58 4.00 7.52
C GLY A 64 14.19 2.52 7.61
N ARG A 65 13.16 2.17 8.39
CA ARG A 65 12.64 0.80 8.38
C ARG A 65 11.90 0.56 7.07
N ILE A 66 12.14 -0.61 6.50
CA ILE A 66 11.60 -1.02 5.21
C ILE A 66 10.52 -2.08 5.44
N GLU A 67 9.33 -1.82 4.93
CA GLU A 67 8.29 -2.81 4.71
C GLU A 67 8.30 -3.19 3.24
N ARG A 68 8.35 -4.49 2.96
CA ARG A 68 8.42 -5.01 1.60
C ARG A 68 7.10 -5.63 1.19
N TRP A 69 6.65 -5.24 0.02
CA TRP A 69 5.43 -5.74 -0.64
C TRP A 69 5.86 -6.48 -1.89
N ASP A 70 5.60 -7.78 -1.94
CA ASP A 70 5.99 -8.67 -3.05
C ASP A 70 4.77 -9.33 -3.69
N GLY A 71 4.95 -9.81 -4.92
CA GLY A 71 3.94 -10.59 -5.63
C GLY A 71 2.64 -9.82 -5.92
N ILE A 72 2.76 -8.51 -6.17
CA ILE A 72 1.64 -7.61 -6.44
C ILE A 72 0.83 -8.11 -7.64
N ARG A 73 -0.44 -8.40 -7.41
CA ARG A 73 -1.41 -8.83 -8.43
C ARG A 73 -2.69 -8.01 -8.29
N VAL A 74 -3.21 -7.55 -9.41
CA VAL A 74 -4.50 -6.87 -9.50
C VAL A 74 -5.50 -7.83 -10.13
N GLU A 75 -6.60 -8.08 -9.43
CA GLU A 75 -7.73 -8.89 -9.89
C GLU A 75 -9.00 -8.06 -9.70
N ASP A 76 -9.61 -7.60 -10.79
CA ASP A 76 -10.70 -6.62 -10.78
C ASP A 76 -10.35 -5.37 -9.95
N ASP A 77 -11.14 -5.06 -8.92
CA ASP A 77 -10.93 -3.93 -8.00
C ASP A 77 -10.14 -4.35 -6.75
N LEU A 78 -9.47 -5.51 -6.77
CA LEU A 78 -8.67 -6.02 -5.65
C LEU A 78 -7.19 -6.01 -5.98
N LEU A 79 -6.39 -5.65 -4.97
CA LEU A 79 -4.95 -5.80 -4.96
C LEU A 79 -4.57 -6.90 -3.96
N HIS A 80 -3.92 -7.94 -4.45
CA HIS A 80 -3.31 -8.99 -3.64
C HIS A 80 -1.81 -8.80 -3.57
N VAL A 81 -1.24 -8.93 -2.38
CA VAL A 81 0.18 -8.68 -2.13
C VAL A 81 0.65 -9.46 -0.90
N GLU A 82 1.93 -9.80 -0.85
CA GLU A 82 2.58 -10.31 0.35
C GLU A 82 3.35 -9.18 1.04
N CYS A 83 2.87 -8.74 2.20
CA CYS A 83 3.50 -7.70 3.02
C CYS A 83 4.36 -8.36 4.10
N ASN A 84 5.70 -8.24 4.00
CA ASN A 84 6.66 -8.87 4.92
C ASN A 84 6.37 -10.38 5.16
N GLY A 85 6.06 -11.12 4.10
CA GLY A 85 5.74 -12.56 4.21
C GLY A 85 4.30 -12.87 4.62
N GLN A 86 3.43 -11.87 4.81
CA GLN A 86 2.03 -12.06 5.16
C GLN A 86 1.11 -11.65 4.01
N PRO A 87 0.23 -12.53 3.51
CA PRO A 87 -0.70 -12.18 2.46
C PRO A 87 -1.71 -11.14 2.96
N GLN A 88 -1.88 -10.08 2.19
CA GLN A 88 -2.87 -9.03 2.41
C GLN A 88 -3.65 -8.77 1.13
N THR A 89 -4.89 -8.32 1.31
CA THR A 89 -5.77 -7.94 0.20
C THR A 89 -6.30 -6.55 0.46
N PHE A 90 -6.28 -5.71 -0.58
CA PHE A 90 -6.78 -4.34 -0.54
C PHE A 90 -7.85 -4.15 -1.62
N ILE A 91 -8.86 -3.34 -1.30
CA ILE A 91 -9.79 -2.81 -2.29
C ILE A 91 -9.16 -1.58 -2.92
N ILE A 92 -9.12 -1.55 -4.25
CA ILE A 92 -8.68 -0.42 -5.05
C ILE A 92 -9.84 0.56 -5.17
N GLY A 93 -9.72 1.68 -4.46
CA GLY A 93 -10.65 2.80 -4.53
C GLY A 93 -10.49 3.62 -5.80
N LYS A 94 -11.39 4.59 -5.96
CA LYS A 94 -11.31 5.55 -7.07
C LYS A 94 -9.99 6.36 -6.99
N PRO A 95 -9.50 6.86 -8.13
CA PRO A 95 -8.35 7.76 -8.14
C PRO A 95 -8.58 8.94 -7.19
N THR A 96 -7.54 9.29 -6.45
CA THR A 96 -7.50 10.51 -5.65
C THR A 96 -7.32 11.69 -6.61
N PRO A 97 -8.09 12.80 -6.48
CA PRO A 97 -8.00 13.95 -7.40
C PRO A 97 -6.61 14.59 -7.49
#